data_AF-A0A2E6DAH1-F1
#
_entry.id   AF-A0A2E6DAH1-F1
#
_cell.length_a   1.000
_cell.length_b   1.000
_cell.length_c   1.000
_cell.angle_alpha   90.00
_cell.angle_beta   90.00
_cell.angle_gamma   90.00
#
_symmetry.space_group_name_H-M   'P 1'
#
loop_
_entity.id
_entity.type
_entity.pdbx_description
1 polymer ?
#
loop_
_entity_poly.entity_id
_entity_poly.type
_entity_poly.pdbx_seq_one_letter_code
_entity_poly.pdbx_strand_id
1 'polypeptide(L)' 'AAYALCGFANFASIGIQIGGIAPLAPERKPEISRLALRAMIGGAFASWMTATVAGMFLWP' A
#
# COMPACT_ATOMS: atom_id res chain seq x y z
N ALA A 1 -12.75 -0.41 11.87
CA ALA A 1 -12.67 -1.42 10.78
C ALA A 1 -12.60 -0.77 9.39
N ALA A 2 -13.57 0.06 9.01
CA ALA A 2 -13.64 0.68 7.67
C ALA A 2 -12.32 1.33 7.20
N TYR A 3 -11.74 2.22 7.99
CA TYR A 3 -10.49 2.92 7.64
C TYR A 3 -9.26 1.99 7.52
N ALA A 4 -9.21 0.91 8.32
CA ALA A 4 -8.10 -0.04 8.29
C ALA A 4 -8.09 -0.90 7.02
N LEU A 5 -9.25 -1.08 6.39
CA LEU A 5 -9.45 -1.85 5.16
C LEU A 5 -9.55 -0.96 3.92
N CYS A 6 -9.55 0.36 4.09
CA CYS A 6 -9.62 1.33 3.00
C CYS A 6 -8.24 1.48 2.35
N GLY A 7 -7.81 0.46 1.62
CA GLY A 7 -6.55 0.47 0.88
C GLY A 7 -6.30 -0.81 0.10
N PHE A 8 -5.52 -0.71 -0.98
CA PHE A 8 -5.10 -1.84 -1.82
C PHE A 8 -3.77 -2.47 -1.34
N ALA A 9 -3.52 -2.49 -0.03
CA ALA A 9 -2.31 -3.07 0.53
C ALA A 9 -2.43 -4.60 0.64
N ASN A 10 -2.27 -5.30 -0.48
CA ASN A 10 -2.34 -6.77 -0.55
C ASN A 10 -1.39 -7.33 -1.62
N PHE A 11 -1.17 -8.65 -1.58
CA PHE A 11 -0.25 -9.34 -2.49
C PHE A 11 -0.64 -9.23 -3.98
N ALA A 12 -1.93 -9.25 -4.31
CA ALA A 12 -2.37 -9.07 -5.71
C ALA A 12 -2.01 -7.67 -6.24
N SER A 13 -2.09 -6.66 -5.37
CA SER A 13 -1.78 -5.27 -5.71
C SER A 13 -0.28 -5.01 -5.92
N ILE A 14 0.60 -5.91 -5.46
CA ILE A 14 2.02 -5.91 -5.87
C ILE A 14 2.14 -6.17 -7.36
N GLY A 15 1.40 -7.17 -7.87
CA GLY A 15 1.35 -7.49 -9.30
C GLY A 15 0.82 -6.32 -10.14
N ILE A 16 -0.22 -5.64 -9.65
CA ILE A 16 -0.79 -4.45 -10.29
C ILE A 16 0.25 -3.31 -10.33
N GLN A 17 0.94 -3.03 -9.23
CA GLN A 17 1.94 -1.97 -9.17
C GLN A 17 3.16 -2.27 -10.06
N ILE A 18 3.69 -3.50 -10.01
CA ILE A 18 4.79 -3.89 -10.90
C ILE A 18 4.30 -3.83 -12.35
N GLY A 19 3.18 -4.46 -12.69
CA GLY A 19 2.65 -4.50 -14.05
C GLY A 19 2.28 -3.14 -14.63
N GLY A 20 1.80 -2.21 -13.80
CA GLY A 20 1.40 -0.87 -14.21
C GLY A 20 2.54 0.16 -14.24
N ILE A 21 3.47 0.12 -13.27
CA ILE A 21 4.53 1.12 -13.15
C ILE A 21 5.79 0.72 -13.94
N ALA A 22 6.13 -0.57 -13.96
CA ALA A 22 7.33 -1.05 -14.65
C ALA A 22 7.39 -0.71 -16.15
N PRO A 23 6.29 -0.69 -16.92
CA PRO A 23 6.33 -0.26 -18.32
C PRO A 23 6.55 1.24 -18.51
N LEU A 24 6.21 2.07 -17.50
CA LEU A 24 6.39 3.52 -17.56
C LEU A 24 7.86 3.94 -17.40
N ALA A 25 8.64 3.16 -16.67
CA ALA A 25 10.08 3.35 -16.47
C ALA A 25 10.80 1.98 -16.54
N PRO A 26 11.00 1.42 -17.74
CA PRO A 26 11.56 0.07 -17.93
C PRO A 26 12.94 -0.13 -17.28
N GLU A 27 13.77 0.90 -17.28
CA GLU A 27 15.11 0.92 -16.68
C GLU A 27 15.08 0.82 -15.15
N ARG A 28 13.95 1.17 -14.51
CA ARG A 28 13.73 1.10 -13.06
C ARG A 28 13.00 -0.15 -12.60
N LYS A 29 12.66 -1.08 -13.51
CA LYS A 29 12.04 -2.38 -13.19
C LYS A 29 12.64 -3.10 -11.97
N PRO A 30 13.96 -3.25 -11.84
CA PRO A 30 14.57 -3.95 -10.70
C PRO A 30 14.36 -3.24 -9.36
N GLU A 31 14.28 -1.90 -9.39
CA GLU A 31 14.01 -1.10 -8.20
C GLU A 31 12.55 -1.22 -7.78
N ILE A 32 11.63 -1.11 -8.75
CA ILE A 32 10.18 -1.24 -8.54
C ILE A 32 9.84 -2.60 -7.93
N SER A 33 10.38 -3.69 -8.48
CA SER A 33 10.11 -5.04 -7.96
C SER A 33 10.68 -5.24 -6.55
N ARG A 34 11.89 -4.71 -6.27
CA ARG A 34 12.52 -4.77 -4.94
C ARG A 34 11.74 -3.97 -3.88
N LEU A 35 11.12 -2.86 -4.27
CA LEU A 35 10.36 -2.00 -3.37
C LEU A 35 8.91 -2.48 -3.16
N ALA A 36 8.35 -3.28 -4.07
CA ALA A 36 6.91 -3.56 -4.08
C ALA A 36 6.38 -4.20 -2.78
N LEU A 37 7.11 -5.13 -2.18
CA LEU A 37 6.71 -5.72 -0.89
C LEU A 37 6.76 -4.70 0.25
N ARG A 38 7.80 -3.85 0.27
CA ARG A 38 7.93 -2.77 1.25
C ARG A 38 6.81 -1.74 1.07
N ALA A 39 6.47 -1.40 -0.17
CA ALA A 39 5.37 -0.50 -0.50
C ALA A 39 4.02 -1.06 -0.03
N MET A 40 3.77 -2.37 -0.20
CA MET A 40 2.55 -3.03 0.31
C MET A 40 2.44 -2.91 1.84
N ILE A 41 3.51 -3.25 2.57
CA ILE A 41 3.53 -3.17 4.04
C ILE A 41 3.37 -1.71 4.49
N GLY A 42 4.06 -0.78 3.84
CA GLY A 42 3.91 0.66 4.10
C GLY A 42 2.48 1.15 3.87
N GLY A 43 1.82 0.69 2.82
CA GLY A 43 0.41 0.98 2.54
C GLY A 43 -0.53 0.43 3.62
N ALA A 44 -0.28 -0.77 4.14
CA ALA A 44 -1.07 -1.34 5.24
C ALA A 44 -0.93 -0.48 6.51
N PHE A 45 0.29 -0.07 6.86
CA PHE A 45 0.52 0.82 7.99
C PHE A 45 -0.15 2.19 7.80
N ALA A 46 -0.17 2.74 6.58
CA ALA A 46 -0.87 4.00 6.32
C ALA A 46 -2.39 3.89 6.57
N SER A 47 -3.04 2.82 6.11
CA SER A 47 -4.46 2.55 6.40
C SER A 47 -4.72 2.32 7.89
N TRP A 48 -3.83 1.60 8.58
CA TRP A 48 -3.96 1.38 10.02
C TRP A 48 -3.74 2.64 10.85
N MET A 49 -2.77 3.48 10.51
CA MET A 49 -2.58 4.78 11.15
C MET A 49 -3.82 5.66 10.98
N THR A 50 -4.39 5.68 9.78
CA THR A 50 -5.66 6.39 9.53
C THR A 50 -6.78 5.83 10.41
N ALA A 51 -6.86 4.51 10.55
CA ALA A 51 -7.83 3.88 11.44
C ALA A 51 -7.61 4.18 12.92
N THR A 52 -6.35 4.27 13.38
CA THR A 52 -6.01 4.67 14.75
C THR A 52 -6.45 6.11 15.01
N VAL A 53 -6.13 7.03 14.10
CA VAL A 53 -6.53 8.46 14.23
C VAL A 53 -8.05 8.59 14.21
N ALA A 54 -8.74 7.97 13.25
CA ALA A 54 -10.19 7.95 13.22
C ALA A 54 -10.79 7.31 14.50
N GLY A 55 -10.16 6.25 14.99
CA GLY A 55 -10.48 5.62 16.26
C GLY A 55 -10.40 6.60 17.42
N MET A 56 -9.32 7.37 17.54
CA MET A 56 -9.16 8.38 18.60
C MET A 56 -10.28 9.43 18.63
N PHE A 57 -10.78 9.85 17.46
CA PHE A 57 -11.85 10.85 17.37
C PHE A 57 -13.26 10.27 17.54
N LEU A 58 -13.45 9.01 17.16
CA LEU A 58 -14.74 8.31 17.26
C LEU A 58 -14.88 7.52 18.57
N TRP A 59 -13.83 7.50 19.39
CA TRP A 59 -13.80 6.84 20.68
C TRP A 59 -14.62 7.65 21.71
N PRO A 60 -15.48 6.99 22.52
CA PRO A 60 -16.21 7.64 23.60
C PRO A 60 -15.33 8.03 24.80
#